data_AF-A0A2K9PKA3-F1
#
_entry.id   AF-A0A2K9PKA3-F1
#
_cell.length_a   1.000
_cell.length_b   1.000
_cell.length_c   1.000
_cell.angle_alpha   90.00
_cell.angle_beta   90.00
_cell.angle_gamma   90.00
#
_symmetry.space_group_name_H-M   'P 1'
#
loop_
_entity.id
_entity.type
_entity.pdbx_description
1 polymer ?
#
loop_
_entity_poly.entity_id
_entity_poly.type
_entity_poly.pdbx_seq_one_letter_code
_entity_poly.pdbx_strand_id
1 'polypeptide(L)'
;MNYLAHIYLSGENDLVTIGNFIADGIKGQAYKKYTKDLQTGILLHRNIDTFTDAHKTVRQSTKRLHKKYGHYSGIIVDILYDHFLAKNWSKYNDLPLEAYAKGFYDSLENHYDILPPRIQKMMPYMIADNWLLSYASIQGITKVLEGMNRRTQFKSGMHKAVIELKEFYSEFENEFTLFFNELIIFSKQKLEELNEI
;
A
#
# COMPACT_ATOMS: atom_id res chain seq x y z
N MET A 1 -5.40 -2.76 1.58
CA MET A 1 -4.69 -2.06 0.51
C MET A 1 -4.29 -0.64 0.90
N ASN A 2 -3.08 -0.56 1.43
CA ASN A 2 -2.11 0.49 1.17
C ASN A 2 -1.56 0.24 -0.27
N TYR A 3 -1.24 1.28 -1.04
CA TYR A 3 -0.77 1.14 -2.43
C TYR A 3 0.70 1.52 -2.58
N LEU A 4 1.13 2.64 -2.00
CA LEU A 4 2.43 3.22 -2.33
C LEU A 4 3.57 2.34 -1.82
N ALA A 5 3.47 1.78 -0.62
CA ALA A 5 4.48 0.86 -0.09
C ALA A 5 4.63 -0.38 -0.97
N HIS A 6 3.53 -1.01 -1.38
CA HIS A 6 3.58 -2.18 -2.25
C HIS A 6 4.21 -1.90 -3.61
N ILE A 7 3.87 -0.76 -4.21
CA ILE A 7 4.46 -0.31 -5.47
C ILE A 7 5.97 -0.08 -5.29
N TYR A 8 6.36 0.65 -4.24
CA TYR A 8 7.76 0.95 -3.93
C TYR A 8 8.61 -0.30 -3.69
N LEU A 9 8.07 -1.31 -3.00
CA LEU A 9 8.79 -2.52 -2.61
C LEU A 9 8.91 -3.58 -3.72
N SER A 10 8.45 -3.28 -4.94
CA SER A 10 8.38 -4.25 -6.04
C SER A 10 9.62 -4.30 -6.95
N GLY A 11 10.63 -3.46 -6.69
CA GLY A 11 11.82 -3.36 -7.53
C GLY A 11 11.57 -2.61 -8.84
N GLU A 12 12.27 -2.98 -9.91
CA GLU A 12 12.26 -2.24 -11.18
C GLU A 12 11.38 -2.86 -12.28
N ASN A 13 10.85 -4.07 -12.07
CA ASN A 13 10.02 -4.75 -13.07
C ASN A 13 8.55 -4.31 -12.97
N ASP A 14 8.05 -3.66 -14.03
CA ASP A 14 6.67 -3.19 -14.14
C ASP A 14 5.62 -4.27 -13.87
N LEU A 15 5.79 -5.48 -14.43
CA LEU A 15 4.84 -6.56 -14.25
C LEU A 15 4.85 -7.12 -12.82
N VAL A 16 5.99 -7.11 -12.14
CA VAL A 16 6.06 -7.43 -10.69
C VAL A 16 5.30 -6.37 -9.89
N THR A 17 5.54 -5.09 -10.17
CA THR A 17 4.86 -3.96 -9.52
C THR A 17 3.35 -4.01 -9.73
N ILE A 18 2.90 -4.27 -10.96
CA ILE A 18 1.48 -4.45 -11.29
C ILE A 18 0.91 -5.67 -10.56
N GLY A 19 1.64 -6.80 -10.55
CA GLY A 19 1.22 -8.02 -9.85
C GLY A 19 1.00 -7.78 -8.35
N ASN A 20 1.93 -7.06 -7.72
CA ASN A 20 1.85 -6.69 -6.31
C ASN A 20 0.65 -5.76 -6.06
N PHE A 21 0.46 -4.77 -6.94
CA PHE A 21 -0.69 -3.88 -6.87
C PHE A 21 -2.03 -4.62 -6.99
N ILE A 22 -2.21 -5.57 -7.91
CA ILE A 22 -3.53 -6.19 -8.13
C ILE A 22 -3.86 -7.36 -7.18
N ALA A 23 -2.95 -7.72 -6.28
CA ALA A 23 -2.95 -8.97 -5.53
C ALA A 23 -4.18 -9.17 -4.61
N ASP A 24 -4.67 -8.11 -3.98
CA ASP A 24 -5.83 -8.12 -3.07
C ASP A 24 -7.11 -8.69 -3.73
N GLY A 25 -7.20 -8.59 -5.07
CA GLY A 25 -8.30 -9.15 -5.85
C GLY A 25 -8.16 -10.64 -6.20
N ILE A 26 -7.01 -11.26 -5.91
CA ILE A 26 -6.61 -12.58 -6.44
C ILE A 26 -6.49 -13.58 -5.28
N LYS A 27 -7.49 -14.45 -5.16
CA LYS A 27 -7.60 -15.42 -4.06
C LYS A 27 -6.88 -16.74 -4.34
N GLY A 28 -6.27 -17.32 -3.31
CA GLY A 28 -5.73 -18.68 -3.35
C GLY A 28 -4.73 -18.89 -4.49
N GLN A 29 -4.89 -19.98 -5.24
CA GLN A 29 -4.00 -20.34 -6.37
C GLN A 29 -4.39 -19.68 -7.70
N ALA A 30 -5.39 -18.78 -7.72
CA ALA A 30 -5.81 -18.10 -8.95
C ALA A 30 -4.72 -17.23 -9.59
N TYR A 31 -3.60 -16.98 -8.89
CA TYR A 31 -2.45 -16.28 -9.44
C TYR A 31 -1.72 -17.12 -10.51
N LYS A 32 -1.82 -18.45 -10.48
CA LYS A 32 -1.11 -19.34 -11.43
C LYS A 32 -1.49 -19.15 -12.90
N LYS A 33 -2.57 -18.42 -13.19
CA LYS A 33 -3.01 -18.10 -14.55
C LYS A 33 -2.29 -16.89 -15.17
N TYR A 34 -1.56 -16.12 -14.37
CA TYR A 34 -0.84 -14.93 -14.84
C TYR A 34 0.58 -15.30 -15.30
N THR A 35 1.27 -14.37 -15.97
CA THR A 35 2.68 -14.52 -16.34
C THR A 35 3.58 -14.60 -15.10
N LYS A 36 4.79 -15.14 -15.24
CA LYS A 36 5.72 -15.35 -14.11
C LYS A 36 5.91 -14.08 -13.28
N ASP A 37 6.17 -12.94 -13.92
CA ASP A 37 6.42 -11.67 -13.23
C ASP A 37 5.19 -11.18 -12.43
N LEU A 38 3.98 -11.30 -12.99
CA LEU A 38 2.75 -10.99 -12.26
C LEU A 38 2.55 -11.93 -11.08
N GLN A 39 2.87 -13.23 -11.24
CA GLN A 39 2.83 -14.19 -10.14
C GLN A 39 3.81 -13.79 -9.02
N THR A 40 5.05 -13.42 -9.38
CA THR A 40 6.06 -12.91 -8.45
C THR A 40 5.51 -11.72 -7.66
N GLY A 41 4.93 -10.73 -8.33
CA GLY A 41 4.31 -9.57 -7.68
C GLY A 41 3.19 -9.95 -6.72
N ILE A 42 2.27 -10.82 -7.14
CA ILE A 42 1.15 -11.28 -6.30
C ILE A 42 1.64 -12.04 -5.06
N LEU A 43 2.67 -12.87 -5.22
CA LEU A 43 3.27 -13.60 -4.10
C LEU A 43 4.05 -12.66 -3.19
N LEU A 44 4.76 -11.69 -3.73
CA LEU A 44 5.49 -10.68 -2.96
C LEU A 44 4.53 -9.88 -2.06
N HIS A 45 3.40 -9.42 -2.61
CA HIS A 45 2.33 -8.74 -1.83
C HIS A 45 1.94 -9.53 -0.59
N ARG A 46 1.63 -10.82 -0.76
CA ARG A 46 1.18 -11.69 0.34
C ARG A 46 2.26 -11.87 1.41
N ASN A 47 3.52 -11.93 0.99
CA ASN A 47 4.64 -12.03 1.93
C ASN A 47 4.85 -10.72 2.69
N ILE A 48 4.74 -9.57 2.00
CA ILE A 48 4.77 -8.25 2.63
C ILE A 48 3.66 -8.14 3.68
N ASP A 49 2.42 -8.49 3.35
CA ASP A 49 1.30 -8.46 4.30
C ASP A 49 1.55 -9.37 5.50
N THR A 50 1.98 -10.61 5.24
CA THR A 50 2.25 -11.58 6.30
C THR A 50 3.34 -11.08 7.26
N PHE A 51 4.42 -10.51 6.73
CA PHE A 51 5.49 -9.93 7.52
C PHE A 51 4.98 -8.73 8.33
N THR A 52 4.23 -7.84 7.69
CA THR A 52 3.65 -6.63 8.29
C THR A 52 2.71 -6.98 9.45
N ASP A 53 1.76 -7.88 9.25
CA ASP A 53 0.75 -8.30 10.25
C ASP A 53 1.37 -9.03 11.46
N ALA A 54 2.50 -9.71 11.23
CA ALA A 54 3.25 -10.39 12.28
C ALA A 54 4.14 -9.43 13.09
N HIS A 55 4.49 -8.27 12.53
CA HIS A 55 5.51 -7.40 13.08
C HIS A 55 5.08 -6.72 14.39
N LYS A 56 5.95 -6.75 15.41
CA LYS A 56 5.64 -6.22 16.76
C LYS A 56 5.32 -4.72 16.73
N THR A 57 6.08 -3.94 15.95
CA THR A 57 5.89 -2.49 15.81
C THR A 57 4.56 -2.16 15.15
N VAL A 58 4.16 -2.91 14.11
CA VAL A 58 2.85 -2.73 13.45
C VAL A 58 1.72 -3.07 14.42
N ARG A 59 1.86 -4.15 15.19
CA ARG A 59 0.90 -4.55 16.23
C ARG A 59 0.74 -3.51 17.33
N GLN A 60 1.79 -2.77 17.67
CA GLN A 60 1.72 -1.65 18.60
C GLN A 60 0.85 -0.52 18.03
N SER A 61 1.09 -0.14 16.77
CA SER A 61 0.26 0.82 16.03
C SER A 61 -1.21 0.41 15.96
N THR A 62 -1.50 -0.85 15.61
CA THR A 62 -2.89 -1.31 15.49
C THR A 62 -3.58 -1.39 16.85
N LYS A 63 -2.88 -1.81 17.90
CA LYS A 63 -3.42 -1.85 19.28
C LYS A 63 -3.86 -0.47 19.77
N ARG A 64 -3.15 0.60 19.40
CA ARG A 64 -3.51 2.00 19.71
C ARG A 64 -4.90 2.36 19.21
N LEU A 65 -5.27 1.83 18.04
CA LEU A 65 -6.52 2.13 17.34
C LEU A 65 -7.64 1.12 17.65
N HIS A 66 -7.30 -0.07 18.14
CA HIS A 66 -8.21 -1.21 18.31
C HIS A 66 -9.46 -0.89 19.14
N LYS A 67 -9.33 -0.09 20.21
CA LYS A 67 -10.48 0.29 21.06
C LYS A 67 -11.57 1.04 20.28
N LYS A 68 -11.20 1.86 19.29
CA LYS A 68 -12.13 2.69 18.52
C LYS A 68 -12.56 2.02 17.21
N TYR A 69 -11.66 1.28 16.57
CA TYR A 69 -11.85 0.82 15.19
C TYR A 69 -11.89 -0.72 15.03
N GLY A 70 -11.62 -1.48 16.11
CA GLY A 70 -11.67 -2.94 16.08
C GLY A 70 -10.77 -3.54 14.99
N HIS A 71 -11.31 -4.46 14.20
CA HIS A 71 -10.58 -5.13 13.10
C HIS A 71 -10.21 -4.20 11.95
N TYR A 72 -10.78 -2.98 11.85
CA TYR A 72 -10.38 -2.00 10.85
C TYR A 72 -9.05 -1.32 11.19
N SER A 73 -8.53 -1.50 12.41
CA SER A 73 -7.29 -0.85 12.86
C SER A 73 -6.09 -1.19 11.98
N GLY A 74 -5.99 -2.44 11.48
CA GLY A 74 -4.94 -2.84 10.54
C GLY A 74 -4.98 -1.98 9.28
N ILE A 75 -6.13 -1.96 8.60
CA ILE A 75 -6.36 -1.18 7.38
C ILE A 75 -6.04 0.31 7.59
N ILE A 76 -6.40 0.87 8.75
CA ILE A 76 -6.08 2.26 9.07
C ILE A 76 -4.57 2.45 9.17
N VAL A 77 -3.87 1.62 9.94
CA VAL A 77 -2.41 1.71 10.12
C VAL A 77 -1.69 1.59 8.78
N ASP A 78 -2.12 0.68 7.91
CA ASP A 78 -1.54 0.55 6.57
C ASP A 78 -1.65 1.88 5.80
N ILE A 79 -2.83 2.50 5.80
CA ILE A 79 -3.05 3.81 5.14
C ILE A 79 -2.18 4.89 5.79
N LEU A 80 -2.06 4.92 7.12
CA LEU A 80 -1.20 5.88 7.81
C LEU A 80 0.28 5.69 7.44
N TYR A 81 0.73 4.45 7.26
CA TYR A 81 2.12 4.17 6.85
C TYR A 81 2.41 4.65 5.43
N ASP A 82 1.43 4.57 4.53
CA ASP A 82 1.53 5.19 3.19
C ASP A 82 1.66 6.71 3.26
N HIS A 83 0.98 7.34 4.22
CA HIS A 83 1.18 8.78 4.47
C HIS A 83 2.61 9.09 4.87
N PHE A 84 3.19 8.33 5.80
CA PHE A 84 4.57 8.58 6.24
C PHE A 84 5.60 8.26 5.17
N LEU A 85 5.37 7.24 4.32
CA LEU A 85 6.19 6.99 3.14
C LEU A 85 6.13 8.17 2.17
N ALA A 86 4.92 8.62 1.80
CA ALA A 86 4.73 9.70 0.84
C ALA A 86 5.27 11.05 1.34
N LYS A 87 5.01 11.39 2.61
CA LYS A 87 5.48 12.65 3.23
C LYS A 87 7.01 12.68 3.39
N ASN A 88 7.63 11.54 3.65
CA ASN A 88 9.09 11.42 3.79
C ASN A 88 9.79 10.91 2.53
N TRP A 89 9.13 10.99 1.36
CA TRP A 89 9.56 10.32 0.14
C TRP A 89 11.02 10.56 -0.26
N SER A 90 11.50 11.79 -0.10
CA SER A 90 12.88 12.17 -0.44
C SER A 90 13.96 11.42 0.36
N LYS A 91 13.59 10.68 1.41
CA LYS A 91 14.51 9.79 2.15
C LYS A 91 14.63 8.39 1.51
N TYR A 92 13.67 8.02 0.66
CA TYR A 92 13.50 6.66 0.14
C TYR A 92 13.75 6.55 -1.35
N ASN A 93 13.61 7.64 -2.10
CA ASN A 93 13.83 7.67 -3.53
C ASN A 93 14.31 9.07 -3.97
N ASP A 94 15.28 9.11 -4.88
CA ASP A 94 15.80 10.35 -5.46
C ASP A 94 14.84 10.97 -6.49
N LEU A 95 13.99 10.15 -7.12
CA LEU A 95 12.95 10.62 -8.02
C LEU A 95 11.80 11.25 -7.21
N PRO A 96 11.32 12.46 -7.52
CA PRO A 96 10.18 13.06 -6.84
C PRO A 96 8.93 12.16 -6.89
N LEU A 97 8.15 12.14 -5.80
CA LEU A 97 6.97 11.27 -5.67
C LEU A 97 5.97 11.45 -6.82
N GLU A 98 5.79 12.69 -7.29
CA GLU A 98 4.92 12.99 -8.43
C GLU A 98 5.38 12.30 -9.72
N ALA A 99 6.68 12.35 -10.01
CA ALA A 99 7.25 11.69 -11.18
C ALA A 99 7.21 10.16 -11.05
N TYR A 100 7.47 9.64 -9.84
CA TYR A 100 7.35 8.21 -9.54
C TYR A 100 5.92 7.70 -9.72
N ALA A 101 4.94 8.40 -9.13
CA ALA A 101 3.53 8.07 -9.26
C ALA A 101 3.07 8.12 -10.73
N LYS A 102 3.50 9.14 -11.48
CA LYS A 102 3.22 9.23 -12.92
C LYS A 102 3.78 8.02 -13.67
N GLY A 103 5.03 7.63 -13.42
CA GLY A 103 5.64 6.46 -14.04
C GLY A 103 4.82 5.18 -13.81
N PHE A 104 4.34 4.99 -12.59
CA PHE A 104 3.44 3.86 -12.27
C PHE A 104 2.09 3.97 -13.00
N TYR A 105 1.49 5.16 -13.10
CA TYR A 105 0.24 5.35 -13.85
C TYR A 105 0.40 5.07 -15.34
N ASP A 106 1.49 5.54 -15.96
CA ASP A 106 1.81 5.23 -17.36
C ASP A 106 1.98 3.70 -17.54
N SER A 107 2.61 3.01 -16.57
CA SER A 107 2.75 1.56 -16.57
C SER A 107 1.40 0.82 -16.52
N LEU A 108 0.44 1.30 -15.71
CA LEU A 108 -0.91 0.74 -15.67
C LEU A 108 -1.65 0.92 -17.00
N GLU A 109 -1.51 2.07 -17.65
CA GLU A 109 -2.13 2.34 -18.95
C GLU A 109 -1.54 1.45 -20.05
N ASN A 110 -0.21 1.31 -20.09
CA ASN A 110 0.49 0.44 -21.04
C ASN A 110 0.11 -1.04 -20.90
N HIS A 111 -0.32 -1.44 -19.70
CA HIS A 111 -0.69 -2.82 -19.36
C HIS A 111 -2.20 -2.96 -19.08
N TYR A 112 -3.04 -2.06 -19.58
CA TYR A 112 -4.46 -2.01 -19.22
C TYR A 112 -5.21 -3.35 -19.42
N ASP A 113 -4.90 -4.06 -20.51
CA ASP A 113 -5.60 -5.28 -20.91
C ASP A 113 -5.35 -6.46 -19.96
N ILE A 114 -4.24 -6.46 -19.22
CA ILE A 114 -3.94 -7.51 -18.23
C ILE A 114 -4.53 -7.21 -16.84
N LEU A 115 -5.02 -5.98 -16.63
CA LEU A 115 -5.58 -5.58 -15.34
C LEU A 115 -6.94 -6.25 -15.10
N PRO A 116 -7.26 -6.67 -13.86
CA PRO A 116 -8.58 -7.15 -13.53
C PRO A 116 -9.65 -6.07 -13.80
N PRO A 117 -10.89 -6.44 -14.20
CA PRO A 117 -11.94 -5.45 -14.54
C PRO A 117 -12.25 -4.44 -13.43
N ARG A 118 -12.08 -4.83 -12.17
CA ARG A 118 -12.23 -3.91 -11.03
C ARG A 118 -11.16 -2.82 -11.03
N ILE A 119 -9.92 -3.15 -11.38
CA ILE A 119 -8.81 -2.21 -11.45
C ILE A 119 -8.97 -1.32 -12.68
N GLN A 120 -9.34 -1.87 -13.83
CA GLN A 120 -9.66 -1.10 -15.04
C GLN A 120 -10.70 0.01 -14.80
N LYS A 121 -11.74 -0.27 -13.99
CA LYS A 121 -12.76 0.72 -13.61
C LYS A 121 -12.28 1.74 -12.58
N MET A 122 -11.35 1.35 -11.71
CA MET A 122 -10.82 2.21 -10.64
C MET A 122 -9.72 3.14 -11.14
N MET A 123 -8.88 2.67 -12.06
CA MET A 123 -7.67 3.33 -12.54
C MET A 123 -7.91 4.77 -13.02
N PRO A 124 -8.94 5.09 -13.84
CA PRO A 124 -9.15 6.48 -14.28
C PRO A 124 -9.31 7.47 -13.13
N TYR A 125 -9.99 7.06 -12.05
CA TYR A 125 -10.16 7.90 -10.86
C TYR A 125 -8.87 8.00 -10.04
N MET A 126 -8.12 6.89 -9.93
CA MET A 126 -6.84 6.87 -9.22
C MET A 126 -5.82 7.82 -9.85
N ILE A 127 -5.78 7.86 -11.18
CA ILE A 127 -4.90 8.75 -11.96
C ILE A 127 -5.38 10.20 -11.85
N ALA A 128 -6.67 10.46 -12.10
CA ALA A 128 -7.22 11.81 -12.11
C ALA A 128 -7.05 12.55 -10.77
N ASP A 129 -7.22 11.83 -9.66
CA ASP A 129 -7.08 12.39 -8.31
C ASP A 129 -5.66 12.24 -7.73
N ASN A 130 -4.72 11.68 -8.50
CA ASN A 130 -3.34 11.37 -8.12
C ASN A 130 -3.22 10.80 -6.70
N TRP A 131 -3.85 9.64 -6.48
CA TRP A 131 -4.00 9.08 -5.14
C TRP A 131 -2.66 8.89 -4.41
N LEU A 132 -1.61 8.45 -5.11
CA LEU A 132 -0.31 8.16 -4.50
C LEU A 132 0.36 9.45 -3.98
N LEU A 133 0.31 10.54 -4.77
CA LEU A 133 0.80 11.84 -4.32
C LEU A 133 -0.04 12.40 -3.18
N SER A 134 -1.37 12.19 -3.23
CA SER A 134 -2.29 12.70 -2.22
C SER A 134 -1.96 12.22 -0.81
N TYR A 135 -1.36 11.03 -0.69
CA TYR A 135 -0.95 10.44 0.59
C TYR A 135 0.05 11.32 1.34
N ALA A 136 0.84 12.17 0.67
CA ALA A 136 1.82 13.05 1.33
C ALA A 136 1.16 14.12 2.24
N SER A 137 -0.13 14.37 2.09
CA SER A 137 -0.87 15.39 2.84
C SER A 137 -1.89 14.79 3.80
N ILE A 138 -2.12 15.47 4.93
CA ILE A 138 -3.19 15.11 5.89
C ILE A 138 -4.57 15.22 5.21
N GLN A 139 -4.77 16.21 4.35
CA GLN A 139 -6.02 16.38 3.61
C GLN A 139 -6.27 15.20 2.65
N GLY A 140 -5.25 14.75 1.93
CA GLY A 140 -5.35 13.60 1.04
C GLY A 140 -5.63 12.31 1.80
N ILE A 141 -4.91 12.04 2.90
CA ILE A 141 -5.17 10.84 3.69
C ILE A 141 -6.56 10.84 4.36
N THR A 142 -7.08 12.02 4.70
CA THR A 142 -8.47 12.17 5.18
C THR A 142 -9.47 11.70 4.12
N LYS A 143 -9.33 12.15 2.87
CA LYS A 143 -10.21 11.74 1.75
C LYS A 143 -10.15 10.22 1.50
N VAL A 144 -8.97 9.62 1.64
CA VAL A 144 -8.77 8.17 1.50
C VAL A 144 -9.55 7.42 2.58
N LEU A 145 -9.39 7.82 3.84
CA LEU A 145 -10.10 7.22 4.98
C LEU A 145 -11.62 7.39 4.86
N GLU A 146 -12.10 8.54 4.38
CA GLU A 146 -13.52 8.75 4.06
C GLU A 146 -14.00 7.81 2.96
N GLY A 147 -13.25 7.67 1.87
CA GLY A 147 -13.55 6.74 0.78
C GLY A 147 -13.64 5.30 1.26
N MET A 148 -12.70 4.88 2.10
CA MET A 148 -12.70 3.55 2.71
C MET A 148 -13.88 3.34 3.66
N ASN A 149 -14.26 4.37 4.43
CA ASN A 149 -15.45 4.32 5.28
C ASN A 149 -16.76 4.21 4.47
N ARG A 150 -16.86 4.86 3.30
CA ARG A 150 -18.01 4.68 2.40
C ARG A 150 -18.12 3.24 1.90
N ARG A 151 -17.00 2.61 1.56
CA ARG A 151 -16.95 1.20 1.11
C ARG A 151 -17.41 0.20 2.17
N THR A 152 -17.28 0.54 3.46
CA THR A 152 -17.76 -0.28 4.58
C THR A 152 -19.19 0.07 5.02
N GLN A 153 -19.95 0.80 4.19
CA GLN A 153 -21.28 1.29 4.54
C GLN A 153 -21.29 2.12 5.84
N PHE A 154 -20.22 2.91 6.06
CA PHE A 154 -20.01 3.76 7.23
C PHE A 154 -19.90 3.02 8.58
N LYS A 155 -19.81 1.69 8.57
CA LYS A 155 -19.70 0.88 9.80
C LYS A 155 -18.31 0.91 10.43
N SER A 156 -17.27 1.27 9.68
CA SER A 156 -15.89 1.18 10.18
C SER A 156 -15.44 2.38 11.00
N GLY A 157 -16.06 3.55 10.81
CA GLY A 157 -15.64 4.78 11.48
C GLY A 157 -14.31 5.35 10.99
N MET A 158 -13.66 4.75 9.99
CA MET A 158 -12.28 5.07 9.55
C MET A 158 -12.06 6.55 9.20
N HIS A 159 -13.08 7.25 8.71
CA HIS A 159 -13.02 8.70 8.45
C HIS A 159 -12.58 9.54 9.67
N LYS A 160 -12.79 9.04 10.90
CA LYS A 160 -12.37 9.70 12.14
C LYS A 160 -10.91 9.47 12.48
N ALA A 161 -10.23 8.51 11.85
CA ALA A 161 -8.86 8.12 12.19
C ALA A 161 -7.81 9.22 11.97
N VAL A 162 -8.15 10.28 11.22
CA VAL A 162 -7.33 11.48 11.12
C VAL A 162 -7.14 12.18 12.48
N ILE A 163 -8.09 12.01 13.41
CA ILE A 163 -7.99 12.55 14.77
C ILE A 163 -6.82 11.87 15.49
N GLU A 164 -6.78 10.53 15.49
CA GLU A 164 -5.70 9.77 16.12
C GLU A 164 -4.38 9.90 15.37
N LEU A 165 -4.41 10.04 14.04
CA LEU A 165 -3.21 10.36 13.26
C LEU A 165 -2.57 11.65 13.78
N LYS A 166 -3.36 12.71 14.02
CA LYS A 166 -2.83 13.98 14.54
C LYS A 166 -2.40 13.89 15.99
N GLU A 167 -3.16 13.16 16.80
CA GLU A 167 -2.89 12.98 18.24
C GLU A 167 -1.58 12.23 18.49
N PHE A 168 -1.31 11.17 17.72
CA PHE A 168 -0.16 10.27 17.89
C PHE A 168 0.80 10.32 16.69
N TYR A 169 0.90 11.48 16.05
CA TYR A 169 1.59 11.63 14.76
C TYR A 169 3.05 11.17 14.83
N SER A 170 3.77 11.61 15.87
CA SER A 170 5.18 11.27 16.08
C SER A 170 5.37 9.79 16.40
N GLU A 171 4.47 9.17 17.16
CA GLU A 171 4.51 7.75 17.49
C GLU A 171 4.33 6.90 16.24
N PHE A 172 3.34 7.20 15.40
CA PHE A 172 3.16 6.51 14.13
C PHE A 172 4.35 6.73 13.19
N GLU A 173 4.92 7.94 13.11
CA GLU A 173 6.08 8.22 12.26
C GLU A 173 7.31 7.41 12.69
N ASN A 174 7.59 7.35 14.00
CA ASN A 174 8.70 6.58 14.55
C ASN A 174 8.51 5.08 14.32
N GLU A 175 7.30 4.57 14.55
CA GLU A 175 6.95 3.17 14.35
C GLU A 175 7.06 2.76 12.87
N PHE A 176 6.55 3.60 11.96
CA PHE A 176 6.73 3.44 10.52
C PHE A 176 8.22 3.42 10.16
N THR A 177 9.00 4.40 10.61
CA THR A 177 10.42 4.52 10.25
C THR A 177 11.23 3.29 10.67
N LEU A 178 11.00 2.80 11.89
CA LEU A 178 11.65 1.59 12.40
C LEU A 178 11.27 0.36 11.59
N PHE A 179 9.97 0.15 11.39
CA PHE A 179 9.44 -1.01 10.68
C PHE A 179 9.81 -1.02 9.19
N PHE A 180 9.70 0.12 8.52
CA PHE A 180 9.81 0.18 7.06
C PHE A 180 11.22 -0.15 6.57
N ASN A 181 12.26 0.19 7.35
CA ASN A 181 13.63 -0.23 7.05
C ASN A 181 13.78 -1.76 7.04
N GLU A 182 13.16 -2.45 8.01
CA GLU A 182 13.14 -3.91 8.05
C GLU A 182 12.34 -4.49 6.87
N LEU A 183 11.21 -3.85 6.53
CA LEU A 183 10.36 -4.26 5.42
C LEU A 183 11.06 -4.13 4.06
N ILE A 184 11.85 -3.08 3.84
CA ILE A 184 12.66 -2.92 2.61
C ILE A 184 13.62 -4.10 2.44
N ILE A 185 14.36 -4.44 3.48
CA ILE A 185 15.32 -5.55 3.46
C ILE A 185 14.61 -6.87 3.18
N PHE A 186 13.53 -7.14 3.93
CA PHE A 186 12.72 -8.35 3.76
C PHE A 186 12.16 -8.46 2.33
N SER A 187 11.58 -7.38 1.81
CA SER A 187 10.94 -7.39 0.48
C SER A 187 11.95 -7.63 -0.63
N LYS A 188 13.15 -7.03 -0.52
CA LYS A 188 14.24 -7.26 -1.47
C LYS A 188 14.69 -8.71 -1.49
N GLN A 189 14.99 -9.28 -0.32
CA GLN A 189 15.39 -10.69 -0.19
C GLN A 189 14.28 -11.61 -0.72
N LYS A 190 13.03 -11.29 -0.39
CA LYS A 190 11.91 -12.12 -0.82
C LYS A 190 11.68 -12.07 -2.33
N LEU A 191 11.90 -10.91 -2.95
CA LEU A 191 11.81 -10.76 -4.39
C LEU A 191 12.91 -11.58 -5.11
N GLU A 192 14.13 -11.58 -4.59
CA GLU A 192 15.23 -12.42 -5.10
C GLU A 192 14.86 -13.92 -5.04
N GLU A 193 14.42 -14.40 -3.87
CA GLU A 193 13.96 -15.79 -3.70
C GLU A 193 12.84 -16.19 -4.67
N LEU A 194 11.86 -15.29 -4.88
CA LEU A 194 10.72 -15.56 -5.77
C LEU A 194 11.10 -15.58 -7.25
N ASN A 195 12.18 -14.90 -7.65
CA ASN A 195 12.67 -14.90 -9.02
C ASN A 195 13.49 -16.15 -9.37
N GLU A 196 14.11 -16.79 -8.36
CA GLU A 196 14.88 -18.03 -8.50
C GLU A 196 13.99 -19.28 -8.67
N ILE A 197 12.70 -19.19 -8.32
CA ILE A 197 11.69 -20.26 -8.46
C ILE A 197 11.07 -20.23 -9.87
#